data_AF-A0A4R4G328-F1
#
_entry.id   AF-A0A4R4G328-F1
#
_cell.length_a   1.000
_cell.length_b   1.000
_cell.length_c   1.000
_cell.angle_alpha   90.00
_cell.angle_beta   90.00
_cell.angle_gamma   90.00
#
_symmetry.space_group_name_H-M   'P 1'
#
loop_
_entity.id
_entity.type
_entity.pdbx_description
1 polymer ?
#
loop_
_entity_poly.entity_id
_entity_poly.type
_entity_poly.pdbx_seq_one_letter_code
_entity_poly.pdbx_strand_id
1 'polypeptide(L)'
;MYQTIRSLLQSHDLEAISGAVASALERSDEAPLWKQKTLPYVRAILSVLLPLREQGLLFDPEGKPHGDLTPELFLRWCDLLSLKTLAFTLAKSNAEGMLVRTRHSSDQTAGYRPVDLEELGKYLASYSVNLEDEWLDFPITNYNLHIGITSLIAKILEGKH
;
A
#
# COMPACT_ATOMS: atom_id res chain seq x y z
N MET A 1 -15.75 16.47 -15.18
CA MET A 1 -15.73 14.98 -15.15
C MET A 1 -15.13 14.60 -13.81
N TYR A 2 -15.93 14.12 -12.85
CA TYR A 2 -15.41 13.73 -11.54
C TYR A 2 -14.60 12.46 -11.72
N GLN A 3 -13.27 12.56 -11.65
CA GLN A 3 -12.42 11.37 -11.59
C GLN A 3 -12.68 10.67 -10.26
N THR A 4 -13.06 9.40 -10.31
CA THR A 4 -13.21 8.58 -9.11
C THR A 4 -11.81 8.10 -8.67
N ILE A 5 -11.63 7.83 -7.37
CA ILE A 5 -10.32 7.36 -6.88
C ILE A 5 -9.89 6.05 -7.58
N ARG A 6 -10.86 5.24 -8.06
CA ARG A 6 -10.60 4.11 -8.97
C ARG A 6 -9.78 4.52 -10.20
N SER A 7 -10.20 5.56 -10.93
CA SER A 7 -9.48 6.03 -12.12
C SER A 7 -8.09 6.59 -11.79
N LEU A 8 -7.95 7.22 -10.62
CA LEU A 8 -6.66 7.73 -10.15
C LEU A 8 -5.67 6.60 -9.88
N LEU A 9 -6.09 5.56 -9.14
CA LEU A 9 -5.25 4.41 -8.81
C LEU A 9 -4.72 3.66 -10.05
N GLN A 10 -5.45 3.67 -11.17
CA GLN A 10 -5.05 2.97 -12.38
C GLN A 10 -4.02 3.71 -13.23
N SER A 11 -4.02 5.04 -13.23
CA SER A 11 -3.34 5.82 -14.27
C SER A 11 -2.56 7.03 -13.77
N HIS A 12 -2.73 7.43 -12.51
CA HIS A 12 -2.11 8.64 -11.97
C HIS A 12 -0.92 8.32 -11.07
N ASP A 13 -0.10 9.34 -10.83
CA ASP A 13 1.08 9.26 -9.96
C ASP A 13 0.72 9.40 -8.47
N LEU A 14 1.75 9.26 -7.64
CA LEU A 14 1.64 9.34 -6.18
C LEU A 14 0.99 10.64 -5.70
N GLU A 15 1.39 11.79 -6.28
CA GLU A 15 0.95 13.10 -5.81
C GLU A 15 -0.50 13.38 -6.18
N ALA A 16 -0.93 12.98 -7.38
CA ALA A 16 -2.32 13.10 -7.80
C ALA A 16 -3.25 12.23 -6.93
N ILE A 17 -2.89 10.96 -6.68
CA ILE A 17 -3.69 10.07 -5.83
C ILE A 17 -3.72 10.59 -4.38
N SER A 18 -2.56 10.95 -3.84
CA SER A 18 -2.45 11.45 -2.46
C SER A 18 -3.18 12.77 -2.26
N GLY A 19 -3.13 13.68 -3.24
CA GLY A 19 -3.87 14.95 -3.22
C GLY A 19 -5.39 14.74 -3.25
N ALA A 20 -5.87 13.76 -4.02
CA ALA A 20 -7.29 13.41 -4.02
C ALA A 20 -7.75 12.84 -2.67
N VAL A 21 -6.94 11.97 -2.05
CA VAL A 21 -7.21 11.43 -0.71
C VAL A 21 -7.15 12.53 0.35
N ALA A 22 -6.15 13.41 0.30
CA ALA A 22 -6.04 14.56 1.22
C ALA A 22 -7.28 15.46 1.13
N SER A 23 -7.71 15.80 -0.09
CA SER A 23 -8.92 16.60 -0.33
C SER A 23 -10.17 15.90 0.20
N ALA A 24 -10.25 14.57 0.09
CA ALA A 24 -11.36 13.79 0.62
C ALA A 24 -11.36 13.73 2.15
N LEU A 25 -10.18 13.63 2.77
CA LEU A 25 -10.01 13.71 4.22
C LEU A 25 -10.37 15.09 4.76
N GLU A 26 -9.98 16.17 4.08
CA GLU A 26 -10.33 17.53 4.50
C GLU A 26 -11.84 17.73 4.57
N ARG A 27 -12.58 17.18 3.60
CA ARG A 27 -14.05 17.25 3.53
C ARG A 27 -14.79 16.31 4.49
N SER A 28 -14.13 15.33 5.11
CA SER A 28 -14.80 14.41 6.03
C SER A 28 -14.97 15.00 7.44
N ASP A 29 -15.97 14.52 8.18
CA ASP A 29 -16.20 14.89 9.58
C ASP A 29 -15.30 14.13 10.58
N GLU A 30 -14.26 13.45 10.08
CA GLU A 30 -13.37 12.62 10.89
C GLU A 30 -12.43 13.48 11.76
N ALA A 31 -12.02 12.96 12.92
CA ALA A 31 -11.15 13.71 13.84
C ALA A 31 -9.78 14.05 13.20
N PRO A 32 -9.16 15.20 13.54
CA PRO A 32 -7.88 15.63 12.95
C PRO A 32 -6.76 14.59 13.05
N LEU A 33 -6.73 13.82 14.14
CA LEU A 33 -5.76 12.73 14.35
C LEU A 33 -5.82 11.68 13.22
N TRP A 34 -7.02 11.30 12.80
CA TRP A 34 -7.20 10.31 11.73
C TRP A 34 -6.72 10.87 10.39
N LYS A 35 -7.09 12.12 10.07
CA LYS A 35 -6.64 12.80 8.85
C LYS A 35 -5.11 12.87 8.78
N GLN A 36 -4.46 13.21 9.89
CA GLN A 36 -2.99 13.29 9.98
C GLN A 36 -2.29 11.93 9.81
N LYS A 37 -2.93 10.83 10.22
CA LYS A 37 -2.35 9.48 10.17
C LYS A 37 -2.63 8.77 8.85
N THR A 38 -3.78 9.02 8.23
CA THR A 38 -4.20 8.33 6.99
C THR A 38 -3.34 8.71 5.80
N LEU A 39 -2.96 9.99 5.65
CA LEU A 39 -2.20 10.41 4.46
C LEU A 39 -0.80 9.79 4.38
N PRO A 40 0.04 9.80 5.45
CA PRO A 40 1.31 9.09 5.45
C PRO A 40 1.16 7.59 5.15
N TYR A 41 0.06 6.98 5.62
CA TYR A 41 -0.19 5.57 5.37
C TYR A 41 -0.47 5.27 3.90
N VAL A 42 -1.35 6.06 3.28
CA VAL A 42 -1.67 5.93 1.86
C VAL A 42 -0.43 6.13 1.01
N ARG A 43 0.39 7.15 1.32
CA ARG A 43 1.64 7.40 0.59
C ARG A 43 2.62 6.23 0.71
N ALA A 44 2.81 5.69 1.92
CA ALA A 44 3.67 4.53 2.15
C ALA A 44 3.25 3.32 1.31
N ILE A 45 1.96 3.00 1.23
CA ILE A 45 1.47 1.89 0.39
C ILE A 45 1.68 2.19 -1.10
N LEU A 46 1.33 3.39 -1.55
CA LEU A 46 1.46 3.78 -2.96
C LEU A 46 2.92 3.85 -3.42
N SER A 47 3.86 4.18 -2.52
CA SER A 47 5.30 4.22 -2.81
C SER A 47 5.83 2.91 -3.38
N VAL A 48 5.20 1.78 -3.04
CA VAL A 48 5.57 0.45 -3.54
C VAL A 48 4.59 -0.13 -4.55
N LEU A 49 3.29 0.16 -4.43
CA LEU A 49 2.30 -0.37 -5.37
C LEU A 49 2.36 0.31 -6.75
N LEU A 50 2.73 1.59 -6.82
CA LEU A 50 2.82 2.29 -8.11
C LEU A 50 3.99 1.79 -8.96
N PRO A 51 5.22 1.60 -8.43
CA PRO A 51 6.29 0.93 -9.18
C PRO A 51 5.92 -0.47 -9.65
N LEU A 52 5.22 -1.26 -8.82
CA LEU A 52 4.74 -2.59 -9.23
C LEU A 52 3.69 -2.51 -10.35
N ARG A 53 2.77 -1.55 -10.28
CA ARG A 53 1.79 -1.26 -11.34
C ARG A 53 2.48 -0.91 -12.65
N GLU A 54 3.46 -0.02 -12.61
CA GLU A 54 4.22 0.40 -13.79
C GLU A 54 5.06 -0.73 -14.41
N GLN A 55 5.42 -1.73 -13.61
CA GLN A 55 6.08 -2.94 -14.06
C GLN A 55 5.10 -4.04 -14.52
N GLY A 56 3.78 -3.87 -14.33
CA GLY A 56 2.80 -4.92 -14.60
C GLY A 56 2.91 -6.12 -13.66
N LEU A 57 3.42 -5.90 -12.44
CA LEU A 57 3.79 -6.91 -11.46
C LEU A 57 2.98 -6.81 -10.16
N LEU A 58 1.76 -6.28 -10.24
CA LEU A 58 0.88 -6.22 -9.08
C LEU A 58 0.48 -7.61 -8.64
N PHE A 59 0.36 -7.78 -7.33
CA PHE A 59 -0.12 -9.00 -6.70
C PHE A 59 -0.92 -8.67 -5.45
N ASP A 60 -1.63 -9.68 -4.93
CA ASP A 60 -2.32 -9.61 -3.65
C ASP A 60 -1.56 -10.33 -2.52
N PRO A 61 -2.02 -10.23 -1.25
CA PRO A 61 -1.34 -10.86 -0.13
C PRO A 61 -1.11 -12.38 -0.25
N GLU A 62 -1.91 -13.12 -1.03
CA GLU A 62 -1.67 -14.55 -1.30
C GLU A 62 -0.71 -14.81 -2.47
N GLY A 63 -0.11 -13.74 -3.01
CA GLY A 63 0.84 -13.77 -4.10
C GLY A 63 0.20 -13.91 -5.48
N LYS A 64 -1.13 -13.79 -5.63
CA LYS A 64 -1.79 -13.94 -6.93
C LYS A 64 -1.57 -12.66 -7.77
N PRO A 65 -1.18 -12.78 -9.05
CA PRO A 65 -1.02 -11.64 -9.96
C PRO A 65 -2.33 -10.89 -10.23
N HIS A 66 -2.23 -9.57 -10.41
CA HIS A 66 -3.31 -8.67 -10.83
C HIS A 66 -2.83 -7.72 -11.93
N GLY A 67 -3.70 -7.40 -12.88
CA GLY A 67 -3.36 -6.50 -14.01
C GLY A 67 -3.41 -5.02 -13.66
N ASP A 68 -4.30 -4.62 -12.75
CA ASP A 68 -4.59 -3.23 -12.43
C ASP A 68 -4.59 -2.99 -10.92
N LEU A 69 -4.20 -1.77 -10.51
CA LEU A 69 -4.33 -1.33 -9.13
C LEU A 69 -5.77 -0.87 -8.88
N THR A 70 -6.61 -1.79 -8.42
CA THR A 70 -8.01 -1.47 -8.07
C THR A 70 -8.13 -1.01 -6.60
N PRO A 71 -9.21 -0.29 -6.23
CA PRO A 71 -9.48 0.05 -4.84
C PRO A 71 -9.53 -1.19 -3.94
N GLU A 72 -10.10 -2.28 -4.44
CA GLU A 72 -10.21 -3.54 -3.70
C GLU A 72 -8.81 -4.11 -3.41
N LEU A 73 -7.93 -4.13 -4.41
CA LEU A 73 -6.54 -4.57 -4.26
C LEU A 73 -5.78 -3.67 -3.28
N PHE A 74 -5.91 -2.35 -3.41
CA PHE A 74 -5.28 -1.38 -2.51
C PHE A 74 -5.70 -1.62 -1.05
N LEU A 75 -6.99 -1.87 -0.80
CA LEU A 75 -7.50 -2.16 0.54
C LEU A 75 -6.95 -3.46 1.13
N ARG A 76 -6.61 -4.47 0.32
CA ARG A 76 -5.98 -5.71 0.82
C ARG A 76 -4.60 -5.45 1.43
N TRP A 77 -3.90 -4.45 0.91
CA TRP A 77 -2.60 -4.01 1.40
C TRP A 77 -2.69 -3.01 2.55
N CYS A 78 -3.89 -2.54 2.89
CA CYS A 78 -4.13 -1.67 4.05
C CYS A 78 -4.22 -2.44 5.37
N ASP A 79 -4.12 -3.75 5.40
CA ASP A 79 -3.90 -4.48 6.65
C ASP A 79 -2.42 -4.41 7.06
N LEU A 80 -2.13 -4.23 8.35
CA LEU A 80 -0.74 -4.03 8.81
C LEU A 80 0.11 -5.30 8.65
N LEU A 81 -0.47 -6.49 8.82
CA LEU A 81 0.22 -7.75 8.56
C LEU A 81 0.47 -7.93 7.06
N SER A 82 -0.51 -7.62 6.22
CA SER A 82 -0.33 -7.59 4.76
C SER A 82 0.79 -6.64 4.37
N LEU A 83 0.83 -5.43 4.94
CA LEU A 83 1.82 -4.42 4.61
C LEU A 83 3.24 -4.83 5.04
N LYS A 84 3.38 -5.43 6.23
CA LYS A 84 4.63 -6.05 6.68
C LYS A 84 5.07 -7.13 5.69
N THR A 85 4.17 -8.01 5.30
CA THR A 85 4.43 -9.10 4.34
C THR A 85 4.88 -8.55 2.98
N LEU A 86 4.29 -7.44 2.53
CA LEU A 86 4.69 -6.74 1.32
C LEU A 86 6.13 -6.23 1.42
N ALA A 87 6.48 -5.57 2.53
CA ALA A 87 7.82 -5.04 2.76
C ALA A 87 8.89 -6.15 2.70
N PHE A 88 8.69 -7.26 3.41
CA PHE A 88 9.63 -8.39 3.38
C PHE A 88 9.71 -9.06 2.00
N THR A 89 8.57 -9.19 1.31
CA THR A 89 8.53 -9.76 -0.04
C THR A 89 9.33 -8.92 -1.02
N LEU A 90 9.16 -7.60 -0.98
CA LEU A 90 9.89 -6.69 -1.87
C LEU A 90 11.36 -6.56 -1.48
N ALA A 91 11.69 -6.56 -0.19
CA ALA A 91 13.09 -6.55 0.26
C ALA A 91 13.84 -7.79 -0.26
N LYS A 92 13.22 -8.97 -0.18
CA LYS A 92 13.77 -10.19 -0.77
C LYS A 92 13.85 -10.09 -2.30
N SER A 93 12.81 -9.58 -2.95
CA SER A 93 12.77 -9.44 -4.40
C SER A 93 13.86 -8.49 -4.93
N ASN A 94 14.10 -7.38 -4.23
CA ASN A 94 15.19 -6.44 -4.51
C ASN A 94 16.56 -7.12 -4.42
N ALA A 95 16.77 -7.97 -3.41
CA ALA A 95 18.02 -8.70 -3.21
C ALA A 95 18.27 -9.77 -4.29
N GLU A 96 17.21 -10.47 -4.71
CA GLU A 96 17.27 -11.53 -5.74
C GLU A 96 17.24 -10.97 -7.17
N GLY A 97 16.92 -9.68 -7.35
CA GLY A 97 16.76 -9.06 -8.66
C GLY A 97 15.55 -9.57 -9.45
N MET A 98 14.62 -10.28 -8.79
CA MET A 98 13.38 -10.79 -9.38
C MET A 98 12.26 -10.78 -8.35
N LEU A 99 11.01 -10.61 -8.80
CA LEU A 99 9.86 -10.70 -7.91
C LEU A 99 9.68 -12.15 -7.41
N VAL A 100 9.82 -12.35 -6.11
CA VAL A 100 9.69 -13.67 -5.46
C VAL A 100 8.48 -13.72 -4.54
N ARG A 101 8.16 -14.92 -4.01
CA ARG A 101 7.01 -15.16 -3.09
C ARG A 101 5.65 -14.79 -3.70
N THR A 102 5.58 -14.74 -5.02
CA THR A 102 4.34 -14.55 -5.77
C THR A 102 4.14 -15.71 -6.75
N ARG A 103 2.95 -15.79 -7.35
CA ARG A 103 2.58 -16.82 -8.33
C ARG A 103 2.79 -16.34 -9.76
N HIS A 104 3.58 -15.29 -9.96
CA HIS A 104 4.02 -14.88 -11.29
C HIS A 104 4.92 -15.96 -11.88
N SER A 105 4.84 -16.16 -13.20
CA SER A 105 5.81 -17.01 -13.89
C SER A 105 7.17 -16.32 -13.97
N SER A 106 8.23 -17.10 -14.15
CA SER A 106 9.59 -16.56 -14.31
C SER A 106 9.69 -15.58 -15.48
N ASP A 107 8.93 -15.81 -16.56
CA ASP A 107 8.90 -14.91 -17.71
C ASP A 107 8.29 -13.53 -17.37
N GLN A 108 7.28 -13.50 -16.48
CA GLN A 108 6.68 -12.25 -16.02
C GLN A 108 7.64 -11.45 -15.14
N THR A 109 8.46 -12.13 -14.33
CA THR A 109 9.34 -11.47 -13.36
C THR A 109 10.73 -11.14 -13.90
N ALA A 110 11.07 -11.60 -15.12
CA ALA A 110 12.36 -11.37 -15.77
C ALA A 110 12.68 -9.87 -15.99
N GLY A 111 11.66 -9.01 -16.03
CA GLY A 111 11.79 -7.55 -16.14
C GLY A 111 11.69 -6.79 -14.83
N TYR A 112 11.75 -7.48 -13.68
CA TYR A 112 11.64 -6.84 -12.37
C TYR A 112 12.73 -5.79 -12.17
N ARG A 113 12.31 -4.62 -11.69
CA ARG A 113 13.18 -3.52 -11.28
C ARG A 113 13.00 -3.30 -9.78
N PRO A 114 14.11 -3.17 -9.01
CA PRO A 114 14.02 -2.93 -7.58
C PRO A 114 13.09 -1.77 -7.23
N VAL A 115 12.27 -1.99 -6.21
CA VAL A 115 11.32 -1.00 -5.70
C VAL A 115 11.97 -0.30 -4.51
N ASP A 116 11.89 1.03 -4.47
CA ASP A 116 12.34 1.79 -3.30
C ASP A 116 11.43 1.52 -2.10
N LEU A 117 12.03 1.10 -0.99
CA LEU A 117 11.32 0.76 0.25
C LEU A 117 11.50 1.80 1.34
N GLU A 118 12.16 2.93 1.07
CA GLU A 118 12.48 3.92 2.10
C GLU A 118 11.22 4.48 2.78
N GLU A 119 10.21 4.89 2.01
CA GLU A 119 8.97 5.47 2.55
C GLU A 119 8.16 4.44 3.33
N LEU A 120 7.99 3.24 2.77
CA LEU A 120 7.32 2.12 3.44
C LEU A 120 8.05 1.69 4.72
N GLY A 121 9.37 1.58 4.67
CA GLY A 121 10.20 1.18 5.81
C GLY A 121 10.13 2.19 6.95
N LYS A 122 10.25 3.49 6.65
CA LYS A 122 10.07 4.56 7.64
C LYS A 122 8.69 4.53 8.28
N TYR A 123 7.64 4.31 7.47
CA TYR A 123 6.28 4.18 7.98
C TYR A 123 6.16 3.00 8.96
N LEU A 124 6.55 1.80 8.54
CA LEU A 124 6.46 0.59 9.37
C LEU A 124 7.30 0.71 10.66
N ALA A 125 8.52 1.25 10.57
CA ALA A 125 9.37 1.49 11.73
C ALA A 125 8.74 2.46 12.75
N SER A 126 8.00 3.48 12.28
CA SER A 126 7.28 4.42 13.15
C SER A 126 6.16 3.75 13.98
N TYR A 127 5.72 2.56 13.57
CA TYR A 127 4.76 1.71 14.28
C TYR A 127 5.42 0.49 14.94
N SER A 128 6.72 0.57 15.21
CA SER A 128 7.49 -0.48 15.90
C SER A 128 7.42 -1.85 15.21
N VAL A 129 7.20 -1.86 13.89
CA VAL A 129 7.30 -3.09 13.10
C VAL A 129 8.78 -3.40 12.92
N ASN A 130 9.18 -4.63 13.26
CA ASN A 130 10.54 -5.10 13.01
C ASN A 130 10.70 -5.42 11.52
N LEU A 131 11.72 -4.80 10.90
CA LEU A 131 12.07 -4.98 9.48
C LEU A 131 13.28 -5.89 9.27
N GLU A 132 13.91 -6.35 10.36
CA GLU A 132 15.03 -7.29 10.37
C GLU A 132 14.56 -8.72 10.63
N ASP A 133 13.58 -8.89 11.53
CA ASP A 133 12.98 -10.17 11.88
C ASP A 133 11.50 -10.25 11.42
N GLU A 134 11.28 -11.00 10.34
CA GLU A 134 9.96 -11.25 9.75
C GLU A 134 9.00 -11.94 10.72
N TRP A 135 9.50 -12.68 11.70
CA TRP A 135 8.69 -13.49 12.63
C TRP A 135 8.30 -12.73 13.90
N LEU A 136 8.90 -11.56 14.14
CA LEU A 136 8.60 -10.77 15.33
C LEU A 136 7.29 -10.00 15.16
N ASP A 137 6.37 -10.20 16.10
CA ASP A 137 5.07 -9.54 16.07
C ASP A 137 5.15 -8.04 16.41
N PHE A 138 4.19 -7.27 15.93
CA PHE A 138 4.07 -5.85 16.26
C PHE A 138 3.09 -5.62 17.43
N PRO A 139 3.18 -4.49 18.16
CA PRO A 139 2.26 -4.20 19.26
C PRO A 139 0.79 -4.15 18.82
N ILE A 140 -0.10 -4.85 19.53
CA ILE A 140 -1.55 -4.92 19.24
C ILE A 140 -2.19 -3.52 19.14
N THR A 141 -1.73 -2.56 19.94
CA THR A 141 -2.23 -1.17 19.91
C THR A 141 -2.05 -0.52 18.53
N ASN A 142 -0.95 -0.80 17.84
CA ASN A 142 -0.70 -0.27 16.50
C ASN A 142 -1.60 -0.95 15.47
N TYR A 143 -1.93 -2.22 15.66
CA TYR A 143 -2.87 -2.94 14.80
C TYR A 143 -4.28 -2.32 14.85
N ASN A 144 -4.80 -2.04 16.05
CA ASN A 144 -6.13 -1.42 16.22
C ASN A 144 -6.22 -0.03 15.54
N LEU A 145 -5.13 0.74 15.60
CA LEU A 145 -5.06 2.02 14.91
C LEU A 145 -5.17 1.83 13.38
N HIS A 146 -4.48 0.83 12.82
CA HIS A 146 -4.54 0.55 11.38
C HIS A 146 -5.93 0.07 10.94
N ILE A 147 -6.65 -0.69 11.76
CA ILE A 147 -8.05 -1.04 11.48
C ILE A 147 -8.90 0.23 11.28
N GLY A 148 -8.74 1.23 12.17
CA GLY A 148 -9.44 2.52 12.06
C GLY A 148 -9.06 3.29 10.80
N ILE A 149 -7.76 3.37 10.49
CA ILE A 149 -7.25 4.02 9.28
C ILE A 149 -7.80 3.34 8.01
N THR A 150 -7.80 2.01 7.97
CA THR A 150 -8.28 1.21 6.83
C THR A 150 -9.78 1.39 6.61
N SER A 151 -10.57 1.46 7.69
CA SER A 151 -11.99 1.76 7.59
C SER A 151 -12.24 3.14 6.97
N LEU A 152 -11.46 4.15 7.38
CA LEU A 152 -11.55 5.49 6.80
C LEU A 152 -11.15 5.51 5.31
N ILE A 153 -10.07 4.83 4.95
CA ILE A 153 -9.67 4.69 3.54
C ILE A 153 -10.78 4.03 2.72
N ALA A 154 -11.38 2.95 3.22
CA ALA A 154 -12.47 2.27 2.53
C ALA A 154 -13.65 3.21 2.26
N LYS A 155 -14.08 3.99 3.25
CA LYS A 155 -15.14 5.01 3.08
C LYS A 155 -14.79 6.01 1.97
N ILE A 156 -13.54 6.50 1.97
CA ILE A 156 -13.05 7.47 0.97
C ILE A 156 -13.05 6.85 -0.43
N LEU A 157 -12.56 5.61 -0.57
CA LEU A 157 -12.50 4.90 -1.85
C LEU A 157 -13.89 4.56 -2.40
N GLU A 158 -14.85 4.27 -1.52
CA GLU A 158 -16.25 4.01 -1.88
C GLU A 158 -17.05 5.30 -2.17
N GLY A 159 -16.47 6.48 -1.94
CA GLY A 159 -17.15 7.77 -2.09
C GLY A 159 -18.25 8.02 -1.05
N LYS A 160 -18.21 7.29 0.08
CA LYS A 160 -19.10 7.49 1.22
C LYS A 160 -18.46 8.54 2.13
N HIS A 161 -18.78 9.81 1.88
CA HIS A 161 -18.40 10.93 2.73
C HIS A 161 -19.62 11.42 3.51
#